data_AF-A0A947FHU6-F1
#
_entry.id   AF-A0A947FHU6-F1
#
_cell.length_a   1.000
_cell.length_b   1.000
_cell.length_c   1.000
_cell.angle_alpha   90.00
_cell.angle_beta   90.00
_cell.angle_gamma   90.00
#
_symmetry.space_group_name_H-M   'P 1'
#
loop_
_entity.id
_entity.type
_entity.pdbx_description
1 polymer ?
#
loop_
_entity_poly.entity_id
_entity_poly.type
_entity_poly.pdbx_seq_one_letter_code
_entity_poly.pdbx_strand_id
1 'polypeptide(L)'
;MNAEIGPKSESLSIGRGQYDPETGSLTDEDGQPIHLRRQSAEVLAVLAASPGEIVGREPIIETVWKDVATTDDSLIQCISDIRRALGKEVVETYPKVGYRLAATSTEDQASRQVRNRPIVAIAAAVVLVVAISIGLWHSGNRSNSPATDTTVVPPRIVSDKTLAVLPFVNLGGGEALQYFGDGLSEDLTTDLAKIADLTVISFASSGDFPEAEAGFRDIANNLGVRYLVRGTVR
;
A
#
# COMPACT_ATOMS: atom_id res chain seq x y z
N MET A 1 51.90 1.29 -19.37
CA MET A 1 51.17 0.59 -20.44
C MET A 1 49.79 0.24 -19.88
N ASN A 2 48.81 1.03 -20.30
CA ASN A 2 47.34 0.91 -20.23
C ASN A 2 46.68 0.41 -18.94
N ALA A 3 46.17 1.38 -18.18
CA ALA A 3 44.98 1.22 -17.35
C ALA A 3 43.75 1.13 -18.28
N GLU A 4 43.12 -0.04 -18.34
CA GLU A 4 41.79 -0.20 -18.93
C GLU A 4 40.75 0.32 -17.92
N ILE A 5 40.41 1.60 -18.04
CA ILE A 5 39.22 2.18 -17.43
C ILE A 5 38.09 1.93 -18.44
N GLY A 6 37.47 0.75 -18.38
CA GLY A 6 36.16 0.53 -18.99
C GLY A 6 35.13 1.45 -18.34
N PRO A 7 34.05 1.84 -19.05
CA PRO A 7 33.00 2.66 -18.45
C PRO A 7 32.47 1.95 -17.21
N LYS A 8 32.48 2.64 -16.08
CA LYS A 8 32.03 2.13 -14.79
C LYS A 8 30.50 2.09 -14.84
N SER A 9 29.93 1.02 -15.39
CA SER A 9 28.49 0.83 -15.43
C SER A 9 28.00 0.76 -14.00
N GLU A 10 27.28 1.80 -13.58
CA GLU A 10 26.93 2.00 -12.18
C GLU A 10 25.95 0.92 -11.73
N SER A 11 26.28 0.24 -10.63
CA SER A 11 25.36 -0.71 -10.02
C SER A 11 24.12 0.01 -9.51
N LEU A 12 22.97 -0.59 -9.79
CA LEU A 12 21.67 -0.02 -9.49
C LEU A 12 21.16 -0.58 -8.16
N SER A 13 20.86 0.28 -7.18
CA SER A 13 20.22 -0.15 -5.94
C SER A 13 18.73 -0.36 -6.16
N ILE A 14 18.28 -1.60 -5.94
CA ILE A 14 16.92 -2.06 -6.18
C ILE A 14 16.41 -2.75 -4.91
N GLY A 15 15.62 -2.02 -4.10
CA GLY A 15 15.08 -2.55 -2.84
C GLY A 15 16.18 -3.04 -1.90
N ARG A 16 16.18 -4.34 -1.60
CA ARG A 16 17.16 -5.02 -0.74
C ARG A 16 18.39 -5.55 -1.49
N GLY A 17 18.53 -5.27 -2.79
CA GLY A 17 19.66 -5.78 -3.55
C GLY A 17 20.35 -4.74 -4.42
N GLN A 18 21.55 -5.08 -4.87
CA GLN A 18 22.25 -4.37 -5.94
C GLN A 18 22.17 -5.20 -7.22
N TYR A 19 21.82 -4.54 -8.32
CA TYR A 19 21.78 -5.14 -9.64
C TYR A 19 22.89 -4.53 -10.49
N ASP A 20 23.67 -5.40 -11.12
CA ASP A 20 24.66 -5.02 -12.11
C ASP A 20 24.07 -5.22 -13.52
N PRO A 21 23.80 -4.14 -14.27
CA PRO A 21 23.19 -4.23 -15.60
C PRO A 21 24.11 -4.84 -16.67
N GLU A 22 25.43 -4.86 -16.47
CA GLU A 22 26.38 -5.44 -17.44
C GLU A 22 26.43 -6.96 -17.31
N THR A 23 26.52 -7.44 -16.07
CA THR A 23 26.64 -8.87 -15.78
C THR A 23 25.30 -9.56 -15.58
N GLY A 24 24.23 -8.78 -15.39
CA GLY A 24 22.92 -9.28 -14.99
C GLY A 24 22.91 -9.91 -13.59
N SER A 25 23.98 -9.69 -12.81
CA SER A 25 24.13 -10.25 -11.47
C SER A 25 23.34 -9.44 -10.45
N LEU A 26 22.77 -10.14 -9.49
CA LEU A 26 21.99 -9.58 -8.40
C LEU A 26 22.62 -10.00 -7.08
N THR A 27 22.92 -9.05 -6.21
CA THR A 27 23.45 -9.30 -4.88
C THR A 27 22.54 -8.72 -3.80
N ASP A 28 22.50 -9.36 -2.64
CA ASP A 28 21.80 -8.88 -1.45
C ASP A 28 22.55 -7.72 -0.79
N GLU A 29 21.97 -7.10 0.25
CA GLU A 29 22.61 -6.03 1.05
C GLU A 29 23.97 -6.45 1.61
N ASP A 30 24.13 -7.73 1.93
CA ASP A 30 25.36 -8.35 2.42
C ASP A 30 26.35 -8.77 1.29
N GLY A 31 26.02 -8.48 0.03
CA GLY A 31 26.84 -8.82 -1.14
C GLY A 31 26.74 -10.28 -1.58
N GLN A 32 25.78 -11.06 -1.05
CA GLN A 32 25.56 -12.45 -1.43
C GLN A 32 24.77 -12.57 -2.74
N PRO A 33 25.09 -13.51 -3.64
CA PRO A 33 24.40 -13.61 -4.93
C PRO A 33 22.96 -14.12 -4.77
N ILE A 34 22.00 -13.30 -5.21
CA ILE A 34 20.58 -13.63 -5.28
C ILE A 34 20.30 -14.30 -6.64
N HIS A 35 19.81 -15.53 -6.62
CA HIS A 35 19.50 -16.27 -7.83
C HIS A 35 18.03 -16.12 -8.20
N LEU A 36 17.78 -15.56 -9.39
CA LEU A 36 16.47 -15.52 -10.02
C LEU A 36 16.34 -16.62 -11.08
N ARG A 37 15.10 -17.04 -11.36
CA ARG A 37 14.80 -17.86 -12.53
C ARG A 37 15.19 -17.08 -13.78
N ARG A 38 15.68 -17.77 -14.82
CA ARG A 38 16.15 -17.14 -16.06
C ARG A 38 15.17 -16.10 -16.63
N GLN A 39 13.90 -16.46 -16.82
CA GLN A 39 12.88 -15.54 -17.34
C GLN A 39 12.63 -14.35 -16.40
N SER A 40 12.64 -14.56 -15.08
CA SER A 40 12.48 -13.48 -14.10
C SER A 40 13.68 -12.52 -14.12
N ALA A 41 14.89 -13.03 -14.34
CA ALA A 41 16.09 -12.21 -14.51
C ALA A 41 16.05 -11.40 -15.83
N GLU A 42 15.57 -12.00 -16.93
CA GLU A 42 15.39 -11.32 -18.22
C GLU A 42 14.34 -10.20 -18.10
N VAL A 43 13.21 -10.44 -17.41
CA VAL A 43 12.22 -9.38 -17.11
C VAL A 43 12.83 -8.26 -16.26
N LEU A 44 13.61 -8.60 -15.23
CA LEU A 44 14.29 -7.60 -14.42
C LEU A 44 15.25 -6.75 -15.26
N ALA A 45 16.00 -7.35 -16.17
CA ALA A 45 16.91 -6.64 -17.07
C ALA A 45 16.17 -5.65 -17.98
N VAL A 46 15.02 -6.04 -18.54
CA VAL A 46 14.18 -5.14 -19.33
C VAL A 46 13.71 -3.94 -18.52
N LEU A 47 13.26 -4.17 -17.28
CA LEU A 47 12.82 -3.08 -16.40
C LEU A 47 14.00 -2.20 -15.91
N ALA A 48 15.17 -2.80 -15.71
CA ALA A 48 16.38 -2.11 -15.26
C ALA A 48 17.06 -1.28 -16.37
N ALA A 49 16.76 -1.55 -17.64
CA ALA A 49 17.21 -0.73 -18.77
C ALA A 49 16.56 0.68 -18.78
N SER A 50 15.43 0.86 -18.08
CA SER A 50 14.72 2.14 -17.98
C SER A 50 14.20 2.35 -16.54
N PRO A 51 15.10 2.56 -15.56
CA PRO A 51 14.72 2.67 -14.16
C PRO A 51 13.80 3.87 -13.93
N GLY A 52 12.74 3.68 -13.14
CA GLY A 52 11.75 4.73 -12.87
C GLY A 52 10.73 4.98 -14.00
N GLU A 53 10.88 4.38 -15.18
CA GLU A 53 9.90 4.46 -16.25
C GLU A 53 8.88 3.31 -16.20
N ILE A 54 7.68 3.56 -16.72
CA ILE A 54 6.64 2.53 -16.82
C ILE A 54 6.84 1.81 -18.14
N VAL A 55 7.23 0.54 -18.07
CA VAL A 55 7.35 -0.34 -19.24
C VAL A 55 6.06 -1.12 -19.43
N GLY A 56 5.50 -1.05 -20.64
CA GLY A 56 4.26 -1.75 -21.01
C GLY A 56 4.38 -3.28 -20.96
N ARG A 57 3.26 -4.00 -20.88
CA ARG A 57 3.27 -5.48 -20.80
C ARG A 57 3.71 -6.12 -22.11
N GLU A 58 3.18 -5.64 -23.23
CA GLU A 58 3.41 -6.20 -24.56
C GLU A 58 4.90 -6.09 -24.95
N PRO A 59 5.58 -4.93 -24.78
CA PRO A 59 7.03 -4.84 -25.02
C PRO A 59 7.87 -5.76 -24.15
N ILE A 60 7.50 -5.96 -22.87
CA ILE A 60 8.21 -6.90 -21.98
C ILE A 60 8.05 -8.33 -22.49
N ILE A 61 6.82 -8.72 -22.85
CA ILE A 61 6.52 -10.05 -23.35
C ILE A 61 7.27 -10.32 -24.65
N GLU A 62 7.23 -9.38 -25.60
CA GLU A 62 7.92 -9.50 -26.88
C GLU A 62 9.44 -9.58 -26.72
N THR A 63 10.01 -8.83 -25.77
CA THR A 63 11.47 -8.81 -25.55
C THR A 63 11.98 -10.10 -24.92
N VAL A 64 11.26 -10.63 -23.92
CA VAL A 64 11.68 -11.80 -23.14
C VAL A 64 11.26 -13.12 -23.79
N TRP A 65 10.08 -13.17 -24.42
CA TRP A 65 9.53 -14.37 -25.08
C TRP A 65 9.45 -14.22 -26.60
N LYS A 66 10.57 -13.85 -27.24
CA LYS A 66 10.70 -13.86 -28.70
C LYS A 66 10.33 -15.27 -29.22
N ASP A 67 9.16 -15.37 -29.86
CA ASP A 67 8.63 -16.55 -30.55
C ASP A 67 7.99 -17.68 -29.70
N VAL A 68 7.63 -17.43 -28.43
CA VAL A 68 6.88 -18.39 -27.60
C VAL A 68 5.51 -17.84 -27.23
N ALA A 69 4.44 -18.58 -27.53
CA ALA A 69 3.10 -18.26 -27.05
C ALA A 69 3.05 -18.38 -25.52
N THR A 70 3.17 -17.24 -24.84
CA THR A 70 3.16 -17.10 -23.38
C THR A 70 1.86 -16.46 -22.92
N THR A 71 1.41 -16.80 -21.70
CA THR A 71 0.25 -16.20 -21.04
C THR A 71 0.65 -15.05 -20.12
N ASP A 72 -0.27 -14.11 -19.88
CA ASP A 72 -0.10 -13.01 -18.92
C ASP A 72 0.31 -13.51 -17.51
N ASP A 73 -0.14 -14.70 -17.13
CA ASP A 73 0.22 -15.36 -15.86
C ASP A 73 1.73 -15.57 -15.71
N SER A 74 2.45 -15.80 -16.81
CA SER A 74 3.90 -16.01 -16.79
C SER A 74 4.65 -14.73 -16.45
N LEU A 75 4.18 -13.58 -16.94
CA LEU A 75 4.73 -12.28 -16.57
C LEU A 75 4.42 -11.97 -15.10
N ILE A 76 3.19 -12.21 -14.65
CA ILE A 76 2.80 -12.05 -13.24
C ILE A 76 3.67 -12.90 -12.31
N GLN A 77 3.97 -14.14 -12.70
CA GLN A 77 4.85 -15.02 -11.95
C GLN A 77 6.28 -14.47 -11.89
N CYS A 78 6.82 -13.97 -13.01
CA CYS A 78 8.15 -13.36 -13.04
C CYS A 78 8.24 -12.14 -12.10
N ILE A 79 7.24 -11.26 -12.14
CA ILE A 79 7.17 -10.11 -11.22
C ILE A 79 7.08 -10.56 -9.76
N SER A 80 6.35 -11.65 -9.48
CA SER A 80 6.25 -12.20 -8.12
C SER A 80 7.57 -12.77 -7.62
N ASP A 81 8.34 -13.45 -8.49
CA ASP A 81 9.66 -13.96 -8.15
C ASP A 81 10.66 -12.81 -7.88
N ILE A 82 10.63 -11.74 -8.68
CA ILE A 82 11.45 -10.54 -8.47
C ILE A 82 11.12 -9.90 -7.12
N ARG A 83 9.84 -9.70 -6.82
CA ARG A 83 9.39 -9.12 -5.54
C ARG A 83 9.77 -9.95 -4.33
N ARG A 84 9.70 -11.29 -4.45
CA ARG A 84 10.12 -12.20 -3.37
C ARG A 84 11.62 -12.10 -3.10
N ALA A 85 12.42 -11.90 -4.14
CA ALA A 85 13.87 -11.82 -4.04
C ALA A 85 14.36 -10.46 -3.54
N LEU A 86 13.75 -9.36 -3.97
CA LEU A 86 14.28 -8.00 -3.76
C LEU A 86 13.44 -7.08 -2.89
N GLY A 87 12.20 -7.47 -2.56
CA GLY A 87 11.24 -6.64 -1.86
C GLY A 87 10.01 -6.32 -2.72
N LYS A 88 8.86 -6.15 -2.06
CA LYS A 88 7.57 -5.96 -2.75
C LYS A 88 7.50 -4.62 -3.50
N GLU A 89 8.17 -3.62 -2.95
CA GLU A 89 8.26 -2.23 -3.39
C GLU A 89 9.11 -2.04 -4.65
N VAL A 90 9.94 -3.01 -5.00
CA VAL A 90 10.91 -2.94 -6.10
C VAL A 90 10.26 -2.81 -7.47
N VAL A 91 9.15 -3.52 -7.67
CA VAL A 91 8.36 -3.42 -8.89
C VAL A 91 7.00 -2.88 -8.56
N GLU A 92 6.68 -1.72 -9.09
CA GLU A 92 5.34 -1.13 -8.99
C GLU A 92 4.47 -1.60 -10.16
N THR A 93 3.21 -1.91 -9.87
CA THR A 93 2.24 -2.32 -10.89
C THR A 93 1.33 -1.17 -11.22
N TYR A 94 1.28 -0.81 -12.51
CA TYR A 94 0.31 0.13 -13.06
C TYR A 94 -0.76 -0.66 -13.82
N PRO A 95 -1.98 -0.80 -13.26
CA PRO A 95 -3.06 -1.56 -13.89
C PRO A 95 -3.30 -1.09 -15.32
N LYS A 96 -3.46 -2.01 -16.27
CA LYS A 96 -3.68 -1.74 -17.70
C LYS A 96 -2.58 -0.96 -18.43
N VAL A 97 -1.49 -0.58 -17.74
CA VAL A 97 -0.35 0.10 -18.35
C VAL A 97 0.87 -0.83 -18.36
N GLY A 98 1.36 -1.27 -17.20
CA GLY A 98 2.59 -2.07 -17.16
C GLY A 98 3.25 -2.10 -15.79
N TYR A 99 4.58 -2.13 -15.78
CA TYR A 99 5.41 -2.25 -14.58
C TYR A 99 6.50 -1.19 -14.56
N ARG A 100 6.84 -0.71 -13.37
CA ARG A 100 7.95 0.24 -13.15
C ARG A 100 8.91 -0.34 -12.14
N LEU A 101 10.20 -0.25 -12.43
CA LEU A 101 11.24 -0.55 -11.44
C LEU A 101 11.51 0.68 -10.58
N ALA A 102 11.29 0.55 -9.27
CA ALA A 102 11.64 1.55 -8.27
C ALA A 102 13.13 1.42 -7.93
N ALA A 103 13.98 1.75 -8.88
CA ALA A 103 15.42 1.75 -8.68
C ALA A 103 15.90 3.16 -8.33
N THR A 104 16.78 3.26 -7.32
CA THR A 104 17.44 4.51 -6.98
C THR A 104 18.88 4.41 -7.45
N SER A 105 19.25 5.14 -8.50
CA SER A 105 20.66 5.26 -8.88
C SER A 105 21.44 5.88 -7.72
N THR A 106 22.64 5.36 -7.45
CA THR A 106 23.50 5.80 -6.34
C THR A 106 23.75 7.32 -6.31
N GLU A 107 23.64 8.00 -7.46
CA GLU A 107 23.72 9.47 -7.54
C GLU A 107 22.55 10.22 -6.89
N ASP A 108 21.36 9.63 -6.84
CA ASP A 108 20.14 10.26 -6.29
C ASP A 108 20.07 10.14 -4.75
N GLN A 109 20.80 9.17 -4.17
CA GLN A 109 20.99 9.02 -2.73
C GLN A 109 21.86 10.14 -2.14
N ALA A 110 22.90 10.60 -2.86
CA ALA A 110 23.82 11.63 -2.38
C ALA A 110 23.14 13.01 -2.19
N SER A 111 22.10 13.31 -2.98
CA SER A 111 21.33 14.56 -2.86
C SER A 111 20.25 14.52 -1.76
N ARG A 112 19.85 13.32 -1.31
CA ARG A 112 18.83 13.15 -0.25
C ARG A 112 19.43 13.07 1.16
N GLN A 113 20.74 12.82 1.28
CA GLN A 113 21.45 12.61 2.54
C GLN A 113 21.98 13.89 3.24
N VAL A 114 21.53 15.09 2.87
CA VAL A 114 21.89 16.34 3.59
C VAL A 114 20.74 16.94 4.41
N ARG A 115 19.48 16.50 4.25
CA ARG A 115 18.35 17.21 4.88
C ARG A 115 17.75 16.61 6.15
N ASN A 116 18.22 15.48 6.67
CA ASN A 116 17.69 14.94 7.93
C ASN A 116 18.74 14.01 8.56
N ARG A 117 19.49 14.42 9.60
CA ARG A 117 19.08 14.39 11.02
C ARG A 117 20.27 14.87 11.91
N PRO A 118 20.10 15.26 13.21
CA PRO A 118 19.33 14.45 14.15
C PRO A 118 18.45 15.17 15.19
N ILE A 119 17.40 14.42 15.51
CA ILE A 119 16.28 14.64 16.43
C ILE A 119 16.67 14.58 17.92
N VAL A 120 17.95 14.75 18.24
CA VAL A 120 18.40 14.80 19.65
C VAL A 120 18.09 16.15 20.29
N ALA A 121 17.98 17.23 19.50
CA ALA A 121 17.69 18.57 20.03
C ALA A 121 16.21 18.77 20.42
N ILE A 122 15.26 18.00 19.87
CA ILE A 122 13.82 18.24 20.09
C ILE A 122 13.32 17.56 21.38
N ALA A 123 13.96 16.48 21.82
CA ALA A 123 13.56 15.76 23.04
C ALA A 123 13.69 16.61 24.32
N ALA A 124 14.70 17.48 24.41
CA ALA A 124 14.88 18.35 25.57
C ALA A 124 13.82 19.46 25.68
N ALA A 125 13.31 19.95 24.54
CA ALA A 125 12.28 20.99 24.53
C ALA A 125 10.90 20.45 24.93
N VAL A 126 10.56 19.21 24.54
CA VAL A 126 9.26 18.60 24.86
C VAL A 126 9.13 18.31 26.35
N VAL A 127 10.19 17.86 27.03
CA VAL A 127 10.16 17.61 28.48
C VAL A 127 9.91 18.90 29.28
N LEU A 128 10.47 20.02 28.84
CA LEU A 128 10.31 21.31 29.52
C LEU A 128 8.89 21.88 29.33
N VAL A 129 8.27 21.68 28.15
CA VAL A 129 6.88 22.07 27.90
C VAL A 129 5.89 21.20 28.68
N VAL A 130 6.13 19.90 28.82
CA VAL A 130 5.25 19.00 29.59
C VAL A 130 5.30 19.31 31.08
N ALA A 131 6.47 19.61 31.64
CA ALA A 131 6.61 20.00 33.04
C ALA A 131 5.90 21.33 33.38
N ILE A 132 5.96 22.31 32.48
CA ILE A 132 5.25 23.60 32.64
C ILE A 132 3.73 23.41 32.47
N SER A 133 3.30 22.53 31.56
CA SER A 133 1.89 22.26 31.29
C SER A 133 1.19 21.58 32.48
N ILE A 134 1.86 20.64 33.16
CA ILE A 134 1.33 19.98 34.36
C ILE A 134 1.25 20.95 35.55
N GLY A 135 2.25 21.83 35.70
CA GLY A 135 2.27 22.85 36.76
C GLY A 135 1.13 23.88 36.62
N LEU A 136 0.77 24.25 35.38
CA LEU A 136 -0.33 25.18 35.10
C LEU A 136 -1.72 24.53 35.21
N TRP A 137 -1.85 23.24 34.88
CA TRP A 137 -3.11 22.50 35.04
C TRP A 137 -3.53 22.35 36.50
N HIS A 138 -2.56 22.23 37.42
CA HIS A 138 -2.87 22.02 38.84
C HIS A 138 -3.27 23.31 39.58
N SER A 139 -3.04 24.50 38.99
CA SER A 139 -3.33 25.80 39.63
C SER A 139 -4.58 26.50 39.07
N GLY A 140 -5.18 25.99 38.00
CA GLY A 140 -6.23 26.69 37.24
C GLY A 140 -7.65 26.13 37.35
N ASN A 141 -7.99 25.33 38.37
CA ASN A 141 -9.36 24.83 38.56
C ASN A 141 -10.24 25.82 39.32
N ARG A 142 -10.58 26.98 38.70
CA ARG A 142 -11.76 27.78 39.08
C ARG A 142 -12.40 28.43 37.86
N SER A 143 -13.53 27.84 37.47
CA SER A 143 -14.69 28.43 36.79
C SER A 143 -14.46 29.41 35.63
N ASN A 144 -14.72 28.96 34.41
CA ASN A 144 -15.90 29.39 33.65
C ASN A 144 -15.95 28.69 32.29
N SER A 145 -17.04 27.98 32.01
CA SER A 145 -17.42 27.59 30.66
C SER A 145 -17.97 28.82 29.92
N PRO A 146 -17.50 29.10 28.70
CA PRO A 146 -18.35 29.62 27.66
C PRO A 146 -18.76 28.45 26.76
N ALA A 147 -20.06 28.19 26.70
CA ALA A 147 -20.66 27.39 25.65
C ALA A 147 -20.20 27.96 24.30
N THR A 148 -19.27 27.27 23.64
CA THR A 148 -18.99 27.51 22.23
C THR A 148 -20.02 26.69 21.48
N ASP A 149 -21.04 27.40 21.00
CA ASP A 149 -22.06 26.91 20.10
C ASP A 149 -21.38 26.59 18.75
N THR A 150 -20.61 25.50 18.72
CA THR A 150 -20.15 24.91 17.47
C THR A 150 -21.38 24.25 16.88
N THR A 151 -22.11 24.98 16.05
CA THR A 151 -22.94 24.38 15.01
C THR A 151 -22.02 23.49 14.19
N VAL A 152 -21.95 22.22 14.59
CA VAL A 152 -21.41 21.14 13.78
C VAL A 152 -22.25 21.16 12.52
N VAL A 153 -21.71 21.71 11.43
CA VAL A 153 -22.27 21.46 10.10
C VAL A 153 -22.05 19.96 9.89
N PRO A 154 -23.09 19.11 9.93
CA PRO A 154 -22.90 17.70 9.65
C PRO A 154 -22.29 17.59 8.25
N PRO A 155 -21.38 16.63 8.01
CA PRO A 155 -20.87 16.39 6.68
C PRO A 155 -22.08 16.27 5.73
N ARG A 156 -22.16 17.17 4.74
CA ARG A 156 -23.20 17.09 3.71
C ARG A 156 -22.97 15.76 3.00
N ILE A 157 -23.88 14.82 3.19
CA ILE A 157 -23.93 13.60 2.41
C ILE A 157 -24.10 14.03 0.95
N VAL A 158 -23.08 13.74 0.13
CA VAL A 158 -22.97 14.25 -1.25
C VAL A 158 -23.92 13.52 -2.20
N SER A 159 -24.49 12.39 -1.75
CA SER A 159 -25.48 11.57 -2.46
C SER A 159 -26.55 11.05 -1.51
N ASP A 160 -27.80 11.04 -1.94
CA ASP A 160 -28.93 10.41 -1.24
C ASP A 160 -28.87 8.87 -1.21
N LYS A 161 -27.87 8.30 -1.90
CA LYS A 161 -27.58 6.87 -1.96
C LYS A 161 -26.41 6.55 -1.02
N THR A 162 -26.74 6.28 0.24
CA THR A 162 -25.79 5.82 1.26
C THR A 162 -25.94 4.32 1.51
N LEU A 163 -24.82 3.60 1.58
CA LEU A 163 -24.76 2.15 1.66
C LEU A 163 -23.72 1.70 2.69
N ALA A 164 -24.03 0.66 3.45
CA ALA A 164 -23.02 -0.10 4.19
C ALA A 164 -23.08 -1.59 3.83
N VAL A 165 -21.92 -2.23 3.81
CA VAL A 165 -21.78 -3.68 3.60
C VAL A 165 -21.53 -4.32 4.95
N LEU A 166 -22.42 -5.21 5.38
CA LEU A 166 -22.26 -5.95 6.64
C LEU A 166 -21.35 -7.16 6.42
N PRO A 167 -20.63 -7.63 7.46
CA PRO A 167 -19.86 -8.87 7.41
C PRO A 167 -20.69 -10.03 6.85
N PHE A 168 -20.15 -10.76 5.88
CA PHE A 168 -20.83 -11.92 5.32
C PHE A 168 -20.87 -13.04 6.35
N VAL A 169 -22.05 -13.65 6.47
CA VAL A 169 -22.32 -14.63 7.52
C VAL A 169 -21.85 -15.99 7.08
N ASN A 170 -21.04 -16.63 7.92
CA ASN A 170 -20.60 -18.00 7.69
C ASN A 170 -21.69 -19.02 8.04
N LEU A 171 -22.17 -19.75 7.02
CA LEU A 171 -23.09 -20.89 7.18
C LEU A 171 -22.41 -22.26 7.04
N GLY A 172 -21.17 -22.31 6.54
CA GLY A 172 -20.43 -23.54 6.23
C GLY A 172 -19.61 -24.11 7.39
N GLY A 173 -19.39 -23.31 8.44
CA GLY A 173 -18.63 -23.70 9.64
C GLY A 173 -17.12 -23.54 9.47
N GLY A 174 -16.45 -23.04 10.51
CA GLY A 174 -14.99 -22.86 10.56
C GLY A 174 -14.55 -21.40 10.47
N GLU A 175 -13.58 -21.01 11.30
CA GLU A 175 -13.11 -19.62 11.46
C GLU A 175 -12.52 -19.04 10.16
N ALA A 176 -11.83 -19.87 9.36
CA ALA A 176 -11.28 -19.48 8.06
C ALA A 176 -12.35 -18.96 7.09
N LEU A 177 -13.55 -19.54 7.14
CA LEU A 177 -14.66 -19.11 6.29
C LEU A 177 -15.29 -17.80 6.78
N GLN A 178 -15.18 -17.48 8.08
CA GLN A 178 -15.56 -16.16 8.60
C GLN A 178 -14.55 -15.08 8.14
N TYR A 179 -13.24 -15.33 8.27
CA TYR A 179 -12.22 -14.42 7.74
C TYR A 179 -12.39 -14.17 6.23
N PHE A 180 -12.77 -15.20 5.47
CA PHE A 180 -13.10 -15.06 4.05
C PHE A 180 -14.33 -14.17 3.83
N GLY A 181 -15.39 -14.34 4.63
CA GLY A 181 -16.59 -13.50 4.58
C GLY A 181 -16.29 -12.02 4.90
N ASP A 182 -15.44 -11.78 5.89
CA ASP A 182 -15.03 -10.43 6.27
C ASP A 182 -14.19 -9.77 5.16
N GLY A 183 -13.20 -10.49 4.62
CA GLY A 183 -12.38 -10.00 3.50
C GLY A 183 -13.21 -9.70 2.25
N LEU A 184 -14.20 -10.54 1.93
CA LEU A 184 -15.14 -10.29 0.84
C LEU A 184 -15.96 -9.01 1.06
N SER A 185 -16.34 -8.72 2.31
CA SER A 185 -17.08 -7.52 2.68
C SER A 185 -16.22 -6.26 2.51
N GLU A 186 -14.95 -6.34 2.85
CA GLU A 186 -13.97 -5.25 2.70
C GLU A 186 -13.67 -4.95 1.22
N ASP A 187 -13.49 -6.00 0.41
CA ASP A 187 -13.30 -5.88 -1.03
C ASP A 187 -14.54 -5.24 -1.70
N LEU A 188 -15.74 -5.70 -1.35
CA LEU A 188 -16.99 -5.10 -1.85
C LEU A 188 -17.15 -3.65 -1.43
N THR A 189 -16.79 -3.31 -0.19
CA THR A 189 -16.81 -1.93 0.30
C THR A 189 -15.88 -1.06 -0.55
N THR A 190 -14.67 -1.54 -0.83
CA THR A 190 -13.67 -0.84 -1.64
C THR A 190 -14.10 -0.66 -3.09
N ASP A 191 -14.72 -1.67 -3.69
CA ASP A 191 -15.19 -1.60 -5.07
C ASP A 191 -16.41 -0.69 -5.22
N LEU A 192 -17.36 -0.76 -4.29
CA LEU A 192 -18.54 0.09 -4.29
C LEU A 192 -18.19 1.56 -4.02
N ALA A 193 -17.15 1.84 -3.22
CA ALA A 193 -16.68 3.20 -2.96
C ALA A 193 -16.13 3.93 -4.21
N LYS A 194 -15.84 3.20 -5.30
CA LYS A 194 -15.40 3.80 -6.57
C LYS A 194 -16.56 4.41 -7.39
N ILE A 195 -17.81 4.15 -7.00
CA ILE A 195 -19.00 4.67 -7.69
C ILE A 195 -19.25 6.11 -7.24
N ALA A 196 -19.06 7.07 -8.14
CA ALA A 196 -19.09 8.51 -7.82
C ALA A 196 -20.40 9.02 -7.18
N ASP A 197 -21.52 8.35 -7.44
CA ASP A 197 -22.86 8.70 -6.94
C ASP A 197 -23.31 7.82 -5.76
N LEU A 198 -22.40 7.07 -5.13
CA LEU A 198 -22.68 6.19 -4.01
C LEU A 198 -21.77 6.55 -2.82
N THR A 199 -22.36 6.89 -1.68
CA THR A 199 -21.61 7.07 -0.44
C THR A 199 -21.57 5.76 0.31
N VAL A 200 -20.39 5.14 0.39
CA VAL A 200 -20.19 3.87 1.12
C VAL A 200 -19.50 4.15 2.45
N ILE A 201 -20.04 3.59 3.54
CA ILE A 201 -19.40 3.67 4.86
C ILE A 201 -18.33 2.57 4.98
N SER A 202 -17.21 2.91 5.61
CA SER A 202 -16.11 1.98 5.86
C SER A 202 -16.58 0.73 6.61
N PHE A 203 -16.04 -0.42 6.20
CA PHE A 203 -16.29 -1.72 6.83
C PHE A 203 -15.99 -1.71 8.34
N ALA A 204 -14.99 -0.95 8.79
CA ALA A 204 -14.63 -0.84 10.20
C ALA A 204 -15.76 -0.26 11.07
N SER A 205 -16.66 0.53 10.50
CA SER A 205 -17.82 1.07 11.22
C SER A 205 -19.00 0.11 11.26
N SER A 206 -19.06 -0.85 10.34
CA SER A 206 -20.12 -1.87 10.26
C SER A 206 -19.75 -3.21 10.92
N GLY A 207 -18.48 -3.45 11.20
CA GLY A 207 -17.97 -4.70 11.79
C GLY A 207 -18.51 -5.01 13.20
N ASP A 208 -18.90 -3.98 13.95
CA ASP A 208 -19.46 -4.10 15.31
C ASP A 208 -20.94 -4.51 15.34
N PHE A 209 -21.56 -4.80 14.19
CA PHE A 209 -22.96 -5.23 14.10
C PHE A 209 -23.07 -6.73 13.74
N PRO A 210 -22.79 -7.64 14.68
CA PRO A 210 -23.08 -9.06 14.50
C PRO A 210 -24.60 -9.29 14.44
N GLU A 211 -24.97 -10.31 13.66
CA GLU A 211 -26.28 -10.67 13.11
C GLU A 211 -27.48 -10.72 14.09
N ALA A 212 -27.28 -10.61 15.41
CA ALA A 212 -28.21 -11.18 16.38
C ALA A 212 -29.09 -10.20 17.18
N GLU A 213 -28.77 -8.91 17.31
CA GLU A 213 -29.44 -8.09 18.36
C GLU A 213 -30.20 -6.83 17.87
N ALA A 214 -29.94 -6.33 16.67
CA ALA A 214 -30.56 -5.10 16.18
C ALA A 214 -31.35 -5.33 14.89
N GLY A 215 -32.55 -4.74 14.78
CA GLY A 215 -33.30 -4.76 13.53
C GLY A 215 -32.51 -4.05 12.43
N PHE A 216 -32.61 -4.49 11.17
CA PHE A 216 -31.91 -3.87 10.03
C PHE A 216 -32.10 -2.36 9.94
N ARG A 217 -33.27 -1.88 10.36
CA ARG A 217 -33.59 -0.45 10.41
C ARG A 217 -32.76 0.28 11.46
N ASP A 218 -32.53 -0.34 12.60
CA ASP A 218 -31.73 0.22 13.69
C ASP A 218 -30.25 0.25 13.31
N ILE A 219 -29.75 -0.81 12.66
CA ILE A 219 -28.40 -0.84 12.10
C ILE A 219 -28.23 0.27 11.05
N ALA A 220 -29.17 0.39 10.11
CA ALA A 220 -29.15 1.43 9.09
C ALA A 220 -29.21 2.84 9.71
N ASN A 221 -30.04 3.04 10.72
CA ASN A 221 -30.14 4.31 11.46
C ASN A 221 -28.86 4.64 12.23
N ASN A 222 -28.26 3.66 12.92
CA ASN A 222 -27.02 3.83 13.68
C ASN A 222 -25.83 4.14 12.77
N LEU A 223 -25.79 3.49 11.60
CA LEU A 223 -24.77 3.75 10.59
C LEU A 223 -25.07 5.01 9.76
N GLY A 224 -26.29 5.56 9.81
CA GLY A 224 -26.68 6.69 8.97
C GLY A 224 -26.77 6.35 7.48
N VAL A 225 -27.06 5.10 7.14
CA VAL A 225 -27.17 4.63 5.75
C VAL A 225 -28.62 4.37 5.35
N ARG A 226 -28.91 4.53 4.07
CA ARG A 226 -30.23 4.25 3.49
C ARG A 226 -30.37 2.78 3.09
N TYR A 227 -29.27 2.15 2.72
CA TYR A 227 -29.23 0.78 2.21
C TYR A 227 -28.19 -0.04 2.96
N LEU A 228 -28.47 -1.34 3.10
CA LEU A 228 -27.56 -2.32 3.67
C LEU A 228 -27.39 -3.48 2.69
N VAL A 229 -26.16 -3.96 2.52
CA VAL A 229 -25.83 -5.20 1.80
C VAL A 229 -25.51 -6.28 2.81
N ARG A 230 -26.15 -7.43 2.65
CA ARG A 230 -25.91 -8.64 3.44
C ARG A 230 -25.77 -9.83 2.51
N GLY A 231 -24.89 -10.75 2.88
CA GLY A 231 -24.73 -12.03 2.22
C GLY A 231 -24.27 -13.11 3.19
N THR A 232 -24.20 -14.32 2.68
CA THR A 232 -23.71 -15.48 3.42
C THR A 232 -22.64 -16.20 2.61
N VAL A 233 -21.66 -16.78 3.28
CA VAL A 233 -20.63 -17.64 2.69
C VAL A 233 -20.84 -19.09 3.17
N ARG A 234 -20.58 -20.06 2.29
CA ARG A 234 -20.85 -21.49 2.50
C ARG A 234 -19.76 -22.35 1.88
#